data_AF-A0A2E5ZQA7-F1
#
_entry.id   AF-A0A2E5ZQA7-F1
#
_cell.length_a   1.000
_cell.length_b   1.000
_cell.length_c   1.000
_cell.angle_alpha   90.00
_cell.angle_beta   90.00
_cell.angle_gamma   90.00
#
_symmetry.space_group_name_H-M   'P 1'
#
loop_
_entity.id
_entity.type
_entity.pdbx_description
1 polymer ?
#
loop_
_entity_poly.entity_id
_entity_poly.type
_entity_poly.pdbx_seq_one_letter_code
_entity_poly.pdbx_strand_id
1 'polypeptide(L)'
;MAEFKLGRIRFIWKDNWAASTAYLKDDVIRYGGRTYVCVTGHTSTSNFYTDVSNWNNFSDGTQWKSDWSQSTFYKINDIVRYGGIIYLCKTGHTAQSTLEADQSKWDQFATSIDWKDNWVAGTVYKANDLVK
;
A
#
# COMPACT_ATOMS: atom_id res chain seq x y z
N MET A 1 16.88 -27.83 34.58
CA MET A 1 17.60 -26.78 33.83
C MET A 1 16.57 -26.09 32.96
N ALA A 2 16.30 -24.80 33.16
CA ALA A 2 15.33 -24.08 32.33
C ALA A 2 16.00 -23.71 30.99
N GLU A 3 15.37 -24.09 29.89
CA GLU A 3 15.83 -23.74 28.55
C GLU A 3 15.37 -22.31 28.22
N PHE A 4 16.30 -21.37 28.10
CA PHE A 4 16.00 -20.02 27.65
C PHE A 4 15.91 -20.00 26.12
N LYS A 5 14.70 -19.85 25.59
CA LYS A 5 14.49 -19.69 24.14
C LYS A 5 14.79 -18.26 23.72
N LEU A 6 16.02 -17.99 23.29
CA LEU A 6 16.47 -16.67 22.82
C LEU A 6 15.57 -16.09 21.70
N GLY A 7 14.95 -16.95 20.88
CA GLY A 7 14.01 -16.51 19.85
C GLY A 7 12.77 -15.77 20.38
N ARG A 8 12.44 -15.88 21.67
CA ARG A 8 11.30 -15.17 22.29
C ARG A 8 11.68 -13.89 23.03
N ILE A 9 12.93 -13.45 22.92
CA ILE A 9 13.47 -12.28 23.65
C ILE A 9 13.81 -11.12 22.69
N ARG A 10 13.71 -11.32 21.38
CA ARG A 10 14.09 -10.31 20.39
C ARG A 10 13.09 -10.26 19.24
N PHE A 11 13.03 -9.11 18.57
CA PHE A 11 12.33 -8.99 17.30
C PHE A 11 12.94 -9.93 16.25
N ILE A 12 12.07 -10.61 15.49
CA ILE A 12 12.47 -11.49 14.41
C ILE A 12 11.97 -10.92 13.10
N TRP A 13 12.88 -10.57 12.20
CA TRP A 13 12.52 -10.16 10.85
C TRP A 13 12.03 -11.37 10.02
N LYS A 14 10.89 -11.20 9.36
CA LYS A 14 10.17 -12.24 8.59
C LYS A 14 10.02 -11.92 7.11
N ASP A 15 10.73 -10.89 6.61
CA ASP A 15 10.60 -10.36 5.25
C ASP A 15 9.21 -9.76 4.97
N ASN A 16 8.74 -9.86 3.72
CA ASN A 16 7.44 -9.34 3.34
C ASN A 16 6.32 -10.17 3.98
N TRP A 17 5.25 -9.51 4.41
CA TRP A 17 4.04 -10.21 4.83
C TRP A 17 3.53 -11.11 3.70
N ALA A 18 3.31 -12.37 4.05
CA ALA A 18 2.66 -13.37 3.22
C ALA A 18 1.38 -13.86 3.92
N ALA A 19 0.38 -14.20 3.11
CA ALA A 19 -0.86 -14.84 3.56
C ALA A 19 -0.60 -16.28 4.05
N SER A 20 -1.56 -16.84 4.79
CA SER A 20 -1.52 -18.22 5.31
C SER A 20 -0.22 -18.57 6.08
N THR A 21 0.41 -17.57 6.69
CA THR A 21 1.68 -17.70 7.40
C THR A 21 1.45 -17.51 8.89
N ALA A 22 2.06 -18.38 9.70
CA ALA A 22 2.04 -18.25 11.15
C ALA A 22 3.05 -17.19 11.60
N TYR A 23 2.55 -16.14 12.26
CA TYR A 23 3.36 -15.12 12.90
C TYR A 23 3.23 -15.21 14.41
N LEU A 24 4.36 -15.05 15.09
CA LEU A 24 4.43 -15.00 16.53
C LEU A 24 4.52 -13.55 17.00
N LYS A 25 4.16 -13.32 18.27
CA LYS A 25 4.39 -12.02 18.89
C LYS A 25 5.87 -11.62 18.75
N ASP A 26 6.08 -10.35 18.43
CA ASP A 26 7.38 -9.71 18.17
C ASP A 26 8.03 -10.09 16.82
N ASP A 27 7.34 -10.84 15.94
CA ASP A 27 7.73 -10.93 14.54
C ASP A 27 7.56 -9.58 13.84
N VAL A 28 8.50 -9.22 12.97
CA VAL A 28 8.50 -7.98 12.21
C VAL A 28 8.43 -8.31 10.72
N ILE A 29 7.49 -7.69 10.01
CA ILE A 29 7.29 -7.85 8.57
C ILE A 29 7.38 -6.51 7.84
N ARG A 30 7.58 -6.58 6.52
CA ARG A 30 7.30 -5.48 5.59
C ARG A 30 5.93 -5.66 4.94
N TYR A 31 5.13 -4.59 4.88
CA TYR A 31 3.93 -4.57 4.06
C TYR A 31 3.82 -3.24 3.31
N GLY A 32 4.15 -3.28 2.01
CA GLY A 32 4.28 -2.09 1.19
C GLY A 32 5.51 -1.26 1.60
N GLY A 33 5.31 0.05 1.76
CA GLY A 33 6.34 0.96 2.26
C GLY A 33 6.61 0.88 3.77
N ARG A 34 5.72 0.23 4.54
CA ARG A 34 5.76 0.22 6.01
C ARG A 34 6.32 -1.08 6.57
N THR A 35 6.82 -1.03 7.79
CA THR A 35 7.11 -2.22 8.59
C THR A 35 6.17 -2.32 9.78
N TYR A 36 5.83 -3.54 10.17
CA TYR A 36 4.89 -3.82 11.26
C TYR A 36 5.46 -4.86 12.20
N VAL A 37 5.11 -4.75 13.48
CA VAL A 37 5.40 -5.75 14.50
C VAL A 37 4.13 -6.46 14.92
N CYS A 38 4.18 -7.78 14.98
CA CYS A 38 3.06 -8.63 15.40
C CYS A 38 2.88 -8.51 16.92
N VAL A 39 1.71 -8.05 17.37
CA VAL A 39 1.42 -7.89 18.81
C VAL A 39 0.72 -9.11 19.41
N THR A 40 -0.01 -9.85 18.58
CA THR A 40 -0.73 -11.08 18.95
C THR A 40 -0.45 -12.17 17.92
N GLY A 41 0.07 -13.31 18.37
CA GLY A 41 0.37 -14.42 17.48
C GLY A 41 -0.89 -14.95 16.79
N HIS A 42 -0.82 -15.15 15.48
CA HIS A 42 -1.94 -15.60 14.65
C HIS A 42 -1.43 -16.25 13.36
N THR A 43 -2.33 -16.89 12.61
CA THR A 43 -2.07 -17.25 11.21
C THR A 43 -2.74 -16.23 10.33
N SER A 44 -1.96 -15.55 9.48
CA SER A 44 -2.47 -14.49 8.61
C SER A 44 -3.49 -15.03 7.61
N THR A 45 -4.53 -14.26 7.35
CA THR A 45 -5.54 -14.51 6.32
C THR A 45 -5.06 -14.07 4.94
N SER A 46 -5.96 -14.02 3.95
CA SER A 46 -5.65 -13.62 2.58
C SER A 46 -5.41 -12.13 2.40
N ASN A 47 -5.80 -11.29 3.36
CA ASN A 47 -5.66 -9.84 3.30
C ASN A 47 -5.00 -9.35 4.59
N PHE A 48 -3.97 -8.49 4.46
CA PHE A 48 -3.34 -7.90 5.64
C PHE A 48 -4.33 -7.08 6.48
N TYR A 49 -5.27 -6.39 5.83
CA TYR A 49 -6.18 -5.45 6.49
C TYR A 49 -7.26 -6.14 7.34
N THR A 50 -7.54 -7.43 7.14
CA THR A 50 -8.50 -8.18 7.98
C THR A 50 -7.91 -8.51 9.34
N ASP A 51 -6.60 -8.68 9.42
CA ASP A 51 -5.90 -9.04 10.66
C ASP A 51 -5.06 -7.88 11.22
N VAL A 52 -5.26 -6.66 10.71
CA VAL A 52 -4.44 -5.47 11.05
C VAL A 52 -4.40 -5.18 12.55
N SER A 53 -5.43 -5.57 13.30
CA SER A 53 -5.46 -5.44 14.77
C SER A 53 -4.41 -6.29 15.49
N ASN A 54 -3.85 -7.31 14.83
CA ASN A 54 -2.74 -8.11 15.34
C ASN A 54 -1.37 -7.47 15.07
N TRP A 55 -1.33 -6.28 14.47
CA TRP A 55 -0.10 -5.60 14.05
C TRP A 55 -0.06 -4.16 14.56
N ASN A 56 1.11 -3.74 15.03
CA ASN A 56 1.42 -2.32 15.25
C ASN A 56 2.37 -1.81 14.18
N ASN A 57 2.19 -0.56 13.76
CA ASN A 57 3.15 0.10 12.87
C ASN A 57 4.50 0.24 13.58
N PHE A 58 5.56 -0.27 12.98
CA PHE A 58 6.91 -0.23 13.53
C PHE A 58 7.72 0.91 12.92
N SER A 59 7.63 1.08 11.60
CA SER A 59 8.19 2.25 10.91
C SER A 59 7.29 2.70 9.77
N ASP A 60 7.08 4.01 9.68
CA ASP A 60 6.40 4.58 8.52
C ASP A 60 7.31 4.62 7.29
N GLY A 61 6.71 4.62 6.11
CA GLY A 61 7.39 4.65 4.83
C GLY A 61 6.39 4.63 3.68
N THR A 62 6.87 4.99 2.50
CA THR A 62 6.08 5.03 1.26
C THR A 62 6.70 4.13 0.21
N GLN A 63 5.89 3.71 -0.76
CA GLN A 63 6.37 2.89 -1.86
C GLN A 63 5.86 3.43 -3.20
N TRP A 64 6.79 3.77 -4.10
CA TRP A 64 6.44 4.12 -5.47
C TRP A 64 5.98 2.89 -6.26
N LYS A 65 4.84 3.02 -6.95
CA LYS A 65 4.19 1.94 -7.72
C LYS A 65 4.13 2.20 -9.23
N SER A 66 4.72 3.30 -9.72
CA SER A 66 4.59 3.78 -11.10
C SER A 66 3.22 4.38 -11.41
N ASP A 67 2.76 4.29 -12.66
CA ASP A 67 1.47 4.82 -13.07
C ASP A 67 0.34 3.98 -12.47
N TRP A 68 -0.77 4.62 -12.14
CA TRP A 68 -1.96 3.97 -11.63
C TRP A 68 -2.55 3.05 -12.71
N SER A 69 -2.99 1.86 -12.30
CA SER A 69 -3.60 0.85 -13.16
C SER A 69 -4.86 0.29 -12.51
N GLN A 70 -5.90 0.08 -13.31
CA GLN A 70 -7.12 -0.60 -12.89
C GLN A 70 -6.85 -2.01 -12.36
N SER A 71 -7.77 -2.53 -11.54
CA SER A 71 -7.73 -3.89 -10.96
C SER A 71 -6.45 -4.22 -10.18
N THR A 72 -5.63 -3.23 -9.88
CA THR A 72 -4.41 -3.38 -9.09
C THR A 72 -4.74 -3.16 -7.62
N PHE A 73 -4.21 -4.01 -6.75
CA PHE A 73 -4.32 -3.81 -5.32
C PHE A 73 -3.26 -2.82 -4.83
N TYR A 74 -3.71 -1.70 -4.29
CA TYR A 74 -2.86 -0.68 -3.68
C TYR A 74 -2.93 -0.76 -2.16
N LYS A 75 -1.77 -0.62 -1.53
CA LYS A 75 -1.61 -0.62 -0.08
C LYS A 75 -1.57 0.81 0.42
N ILE A 76 -1.96 1.03 1.67
CA ILE A 76 -1.75 2.29 2.37
C ILE A 76 -0.29 2.72 2.20
N ASN A 77 -0.09 4.00 1.87
CA ASN A 77 1.17 4.65 1.54
C ASN A 77 1.85 4.21 0.22
N ASP A 78 1.17 3.46 -0.63
CA ASP A 78 1.58 3.36 -2.03
C ASP A 78 1.41 4.71 -2.72
N ILE A 79 2.38 5.09 -3.54
CA ILE A 79 2.38 6.30 -4.35
C ILE A 79 2.27 5.91 -5.82
N VAL A 80 1.35 6.56 -6.54
CA VAL A 80 1.13 6.37 -7.97
C VAL A 80 1.11 7.69 -8.72
N ARG A 81 1.44 7.66 -10.01
CA ARG A 81 1.12 8.74 -10.94
C ARG A 81 -0.20 8.47 -11.64
N TYR A 82 -1.05 9.48 -11.76
CA TYR A 82 -2.25 9.41 -12.57
C TYR A 82 -2.44 10.74 -13.31
N GLY A 83 -2.08 10.74 -14.60
CA GLY A 83 -1.99 11.97 -15.40
C GLY A 83 -0.91 12.90 -14.85
N GLY A 84 -1.28 14.17 -14.64
CA GLY A 84 -0.41 15.19 -14.05
C GLY A 84 -0.29 15.14 -12.53
N ILE A 85 -0.96 14.20 -11.85
CA ILE A 85 -1.07 14.20 -10.39
C ILE A 85 -0.39 12.96 -9.81
N ILE A 86 0.35 13.16 -8.72
CA ILE A 86 0.87 12.09 -7.88
C ILE A 86 -0.11 11.90 -6.72
N TYR A 87 -0.56 10.67 -6.50
CA TYR A 87 -1.49 10.30 -5.43
C TYR A 87 -0.82 9.38 -4.42
N LEU A 88 -1.19 9.55 -3.15
CA LEU A 88 -0.86 8.67 -2.03
C LEU A 88 -2.10 7.87 -1.63
N CYS A 89 -1.98 6.54 -1.56
CA CYS A 89 -3.07 5.67 -1.16
C CYS A 89 -3.31 5.78 0.35
N LYS A 90 -4.50 6.20 0.74
CA LYS A 90 -4.91 6.38 2.14
C LYS A 90 -5.50 5.12 2.76
N THR A 91 -6.23 4.35 1.95
CA THR A 91 -6.92 3.12 2.38
C THR A 91 -6.63 2.02 1.38
N GLY A 92 -6.15 0.86 1.83
CA GLY A 92 -5.83 -0.24 0.93
C GLY A 92 -7.07 -0.79 0.23
N HIS A 93 -6.98 -0.97 -1.10
CA HIS A 93 -8.10 -1.39 -1.94
C HIS A 93 -7.63 -1.95 -3.28
N THR A 94 -8.51 -2.69 -3.95
CA THR A 94 -8.38 -2.99 -5.37
C THR A 94 -8.97 -1.83 -6.18
N ALA A 95 -8.17 -1.25 -7.06
CA ALA A 95 -8.55 -0.14 -7.93
C ALA A 95 -9.75 -0.50 -8.84
N GLN A 96 -10.71 0.42 -8.92
CA GLN A 96 -11.83 0.37 -9.86
C GLN A 96 -11.39 0.71 -11.30
N SER A 97 -12.36 1.00 -12.18
CA SER A 97 -12.13 1.36 -13.59
C SER A 97 -11.41 2.70 -13.78
N THR A 98 -11.57 3.64 -12.84
CA THR A 98 -10.85 4.91 -12.82
C THR A 98 -10.44 5.25 -11.39
N LEU A 99 -9.44 6.15 -11.22
CA LEU A 99 -9.02 6.60 -9.89
C LEU A 99 -10.14 7.38 -9.19
N GLU A 100 -10.91 8.15 -9.96
CA GLU A 100 -12.01 8.99 -9.50
C GLU A 100 -13.13 8.17 -8.83
N ALA A 101 -13.35 6.93 -9.27
CA ALA A 101 -14.31 6.02 -8.64
C ALA A 101 -13.92 5.64 -7.19
N ASP A 102 -12.63 5.75 -6.86
CA ASP A 102 -12.07 5.51 -5.53
C ASP A 102 -11.48 6.79 -4.90
N GLN A 103 -11.86 7.99 -5.36
CA GLN A 103 -11.17 9.25 -5.03
C GLN A 103 -10.99 9.48 -3.52
N SER A 104 -11.93 9.05 -2.67
CA SER A 104 -11.85 9.17 -1.21
C SER A 104 -10.77 8.30 -0.56
N LYS A 105 -10.21 7.34 -1.29
CA LYS A 105 -9.11 6.45 -0.86
C LYS A 105 -7.73 6.97 -1.28
N TRP A 106 -7.66 8.14 -1.93
CA TRP A 106 -6.45 8.75 -2.45
C TRP A 106 -6.31 10.20 -1.97
N ASP A 107 -5.14 10.53 -1.44
CA ASP A 107 -4.75 11.91 -1.14
C ASP A 107 -3.85 12.43 -2.27
N GLN A 108 -4.03 13.69 -2.68
CA GLN A 108 -3.12 14.33 -3.64
C GLN A 108 -1.78 14.62 -2.95
N PHE A 109 -0.70 14.11 -3.52
CA PHE A 109 0.65 14.27 -2.98
C PHE A 109 1.44 15.38 -3.68
N ALA A 110 1.32 15.46 -5.00
CA ALA A 110 1.91 16.52 -5.81
C ALA A 110 1.12 16.70 -7.10
N THR A 111 1.16 17.92 -7.67
CA THR A 111 0.47 18.24 -8.91
C THR A 111 1.45 18.82 -9.94
N SER A 112 1.21 18.48 -11.19
CA SER A 112 1.86 19.00 -12.39
C SER A 112 0.83 19.06 -13.51
N ILE A 113 1.16 19.74 -14.59
CA ILE A 113 0.44 19.63 -15.87
C ILE A 113 1.01 18.45 -16.64
N ASP A 114 0.14 17.66 -17.28
CA ASP A 114 0.50 16.57 -18.19
C ASP A 114 0.02 16.92 -19.59
N TRP A 115 0.94 17.31 -20.47
CA TRP A 115 0.59 17.75 -21.82
C TRP A 115 0.32 16.55 -22.73
N LYS A 116 -0.83 16.56 -23.42
CA LYS A 116 -1.40 15.45 -24.21
C LYS A 116 -1.56 15.75 -25.70
N ASP A 117 -0.82 16.73 -26.24
CA ASP A 117 -0.92 17.13 -27.65
C ASP A 117 -2.33 17.63 -28.03
N ASN A 118 -2.77 17.39 -29.27
CA ASN A 118 -4.09 17.79 -29.76
C ASN A 118 -5.20 16.99 -29.09
N TRP A 119 -6.35 17.61 -28.90
CA TRP A 119 -7.53 16.91 -28.41
C TRP A 119 -7.97 15.78 -29.36
N VAL A 120 -8.25 14.60 -28.78
CA VAL A 120 -8.72 13.41 -29.50
C VAL A 120 -10.07 12.98 -28.95
N ALA A 121 -11.07 12.84 -29.82
CA ALA A 121 -12.40 12.40 -29.45
C ALA A 121 -12.40 10.97 -28.88
N GLY A 122 -13.14 10.77 -27.78
CA GLY A 122 -13.24 9.47 -27.10
C GLY A 122 -12.11 9.18 -26.10
N THR A 123 -11.08 10.03 -26.02
CA THR A 123 -10.05 9.94 -24.99
C THR A 123 -10.60 10.37 -23.63
N VAL A 124 -10.36 9.54 -22.61
CA VAL A 124 -10.65 9.90 -21.22
C VAL A 124 -9.47 10.70 -20.66
N TYR A 125 -9.59 12.02 -20.71
CA TYR A 125 -8.63 12.94 -20.10
C TYR A 125 -8.78 13.00 -18.59
N LYS A 126 -7.66 13.15 -17.90
CA LYS A 126 -7.57 13.18 -16.44
C LYS A 126 -7.41 14.61 -15.94
N ALA A 127 -7.62 14.81 -14.64
CA ALA A 127 -7.31 16.09 -14.02
C ALA A 127 -5.85 16.50 -14.29
N ASN A 128 -5.66 17.77 -14.65
CA ASN A 128 -4.40 18.38 -15.10
C ASN A 128 -3.83 17.90 -16.44
N ASP A 129 -4.59 17.17 -17.25
CA ASP A 129 -4.21 16.97 -18.65
C ASP A 129 -4.42 18.28 -19.44
N LEU A 130 -3.40 18.70 -20.20
CA LEU A 130 -3.46 19.87 -21.09
C LEU A 130 -3.45 19.42 -22.54
N VAL A 131 -4.48 19.82 -23.29
CA VAL A 131 -4.63 19.57 -24.73
C VAL A 131 -4.71 20.87 -25.52
N LYS A 132 -4.38 20.81 -26.81
CA LYS A 132 -4.56 21.89 -27.78
C LYS A 132 -5.67 21.59 -28.78
#